data_AF-A0A820TVA2-F1
#
_entry.id   AF-A0A820TVA2-F1
#
_cell.length_a   1.000
_cell.length_b   1.000
_cell.length_c   1.000
_cell.angle_alpha   90.00
_cell.angle_beta   90.00
_cell.angle_gamma   90.00
#
_symmetry.space_group_name_H-M   'P 1'
#
loop_
_entity.id
_entity.type
_entity.pdbx_description
1 polymer ?
#
loop_
_entity_poly.entity_id
_entity_poly.type
_entity_poly.pdbx_seq_one_letter_code
_entity_poly.pdbx_strand_id
1 'polypeptide(L)'
;MNTLYLGNRQEFETKAIDYVSKSDAYKVLLKKDKGNGDQKWQTELNQMVESMNLLLESLKNHEFLNVDLYNGLLVDASKVKLPYLYFLPDVSKENEISLVPYITSQHSATWKISKYLNELLRPFVDKILSTTTFRDEPDFMYQLYDHIFTKHELQSTTLLCAIKITNFYTLDTHKNMIDIVDCFLEDNLVPNKLEQVTIQNIKNLLHIFLYNNIFYYKDHIYTLTKDSPNTMPLSDTLSNIYVFVWQKQNLKTATAKQRIFRK
;
A
#
# COMPACT_ATOMS: atom_id res chain seq x y z
N MET A 1 7.82 -24.71 -0.64
CA MET A 1 8.52 -25.14 -1.87
C MET A 1 9.31 -23.94 -2.36
N ASN A 2 10.64 -24.04 -2.49
CA ASN A 2 11.43 -22.91 -3.01
C ASN A 2 11.42 -22.99 -4.53
N THR A 3 10.71 -22.09 -5.19
CA THR A 3 10.71 -22.01 -6.66
C THR A 3 11.95 -21.25 -7.12
N LEU A 4 12.79 -21.89 -7.93
CA LEU A 4 13.96 -21.28 -8.53
C LEU A 4 13.65 -20.88 -9.98
N TYR A 5 13.95 -19.64 -10.32
CA TYR A 5 13.88 -19.15 -11.70
C TYR A 5 15.28 -19.21 -12.34
N LEU A 6 15.41 -19.97 -13.43
CA LEU A 6 16.61 -20.04 -14.26
C LEU A 6 16.33 -19.33 -15.58
N GLY A 7 16.99 -18.20 -15.84
CA GLY A 7 16.74 -17.42 -17.04
C GLY A 7 17.87 -16.49 -17.46
N ASN A 8 17.67 -15.80 -18.57
CA ASN A 8 18.65 -14.87 -19.13
C ASN A 8 18.66 -13.55 -18.34
N ARG A 9 19.82 -13.19 -17.80
CA ARG A 9 20.03 -11.94 -17.06
C ARG A 9 19.74 -10.69 -17.90
N GLN A 10 20.14 -10.69 -19.17
CA GLN A 10 19.92 -9.55 -20.07
C GLN A 10 18.42 -9.34 -20.32
N GLU A 11 17.67 -10.43 -20.54
CA GLU A 11 16.22 -10.37 -20.69
C GLU A 11 15.55 -9.80 -19.43
N PHE A 12 15.96 -10.28 -18.26
CA PHE A 12 15.48 -9.78 -16.98
C PHE A 12 15.74 -8.28 -16.80
N GLU A 13 16.97 -7.83 -17.07
CA GLU A 13 17.34 -6.42 -16.96
C GLU A 13 16.57 -5.54 -17.96
N THR A 14 16.38 -6.00 -19.20
CA THR A 14 15.55 -5.32 -20.21
C THR A 14 14.10 -5.19 -19.74
N LYS A 15 13.50 -6.26 -19.23
CA LYS A 15 12.12 -6.23 -18.70
C LYS A 15 11.98 -5.29 -17.50
N ALA A 16 12.98 -5.23 -16.62
CA ALA A 16 12.96 -4.34 -15.46
C ALA A 16 13.00 -2.86 -15.88
N ILE A 17 13.86 -2.52 -16.84
CA ILE A 17 13.93 -1.16 -17.40
C ILE A 17 12.62 -0.81 -18.11
N ASP A 18 12.10 -1.74 -18.92
CA ASP A 18 10.83 -1.57 -19.65
C ASP A 18 9.67 -1.32 -18.68
N TYR A 19 9.58 -2.11 -17.60
CA TYR A 19 8.59 -1.94 -16.53
C TYR A 19 8.62 -0.52 -15.96
N VAL A 20 9.79 -0.02 -15.55
CA VAL A 20 9.91 1.32 -14.98
C VAL A 20 9.56 2.40 -16.01
N SER A 21 9.97 2.22 -17.26
CA SER A 21 9.72 3.21 -18.32
C SER A 21 8.26 3.31 -18.76
N LYS A 22 7.52 2.20 -18.71
CA LYS A 22 6.10 2.12 -19.10
C LYS A 22 5.14 2.42 -17.94
N SER A 23 5.62 2.30 -16.70
CA SER A 23 4.81 2.56 -15.51
C SER A 23 4.56 4.06 -15.34
N ASP A 24 3.30 4.44 -15.19
CA ASP A 24 2.90 5.81 -14.84
C ASP A 24 2.86 6.07 -13.33
N ALA A 25 3.21 5.05 -12.53
CA ALA A 25 3.31 5.13 -11.07
C ALA A 25 4.65 5.71 -10.58
N TYR A 26 5.63 5.89 -11.47
CA TYR A 26 6.98 6.35 -11.14
C TYR A 26 7.30 7.68 -11.83
N LYS A 27 7.74 8.65 -11.04
CA LYS A 27 8.21 9.94 -11.56
C LYS A 27 9.66 10.16 -11.18
N VAL A 28 10.50 10.43 -12.18
CA VAL A 28 11.90 10.82 -11.96
C VAL A 28 11.92 12.18 -11.24
N LEU A 29 12.61 12.22 -10.10
CA LEU A 29 12.92 13.46 -9.39
C LEU A 29 14.32 13.95 -9.77
N LEU A 30 15.30 13.05 -9.75
CA LEU A 30 16.71 13.41 -9.92
C LEU A 30 17.45 12.31 -10.67
N LYS A 31 18.45 12.72 -11.46
CA LYS A 31 19.41 11.84 -12.12
C LYS A 31 20.77 11.93 -11.43
N LYS A 32 21.49 10.82 -11.33
CA LYS A 32 22.88 10.79 -10.84
C LYS A 32 23.77 11.51 -11.84
N ASP A 33 24.39 12.60 -11.42
CA ASP A 33 25.45 13.24 -12.16
C ASP A 33 26.81 12.61 -11.79
N LYS A 34 27.70 12.44 -12.78
CA LYS A 34 28.99 11.71 -12.63
C LYS A 34 30.01 12.38 -11.68
N GLY A 35 29.73 13.58 -11.16
CA GLY A 35 30.64 14.33 -10.28
C GLY A 35 30.19 14.39 -8.82
N ASN A 36 29.03 15.04 -8.57
CA ASN A 36 28.52 15.35 -7.21
C ASN A 36 27.21 14.63 -6.87
N GLY A 37 26.87 13.54 -7.56
CA GLY A 37 25.58 12.86 -7.44
C GLY A 37 25.22 12.47 -6.01
N ASP A 38 26.18 11.91 -5.26
CA ASP A 38 25.92 11.39 -3.91
C ASP A 38 25.66 12.50 -2.89
N GLN A 39 26.37 13.63 -2.99
CA GLN A 39 26.15 14.78 -2.10
C GLN A 39 24.81 15.46 -2.37
N LYS A 40 24.45 15.62 -3.65
CA LYS A 40 23.15 16.18 -4.06
C LYS A 40 21.99 15.31 -3.56
N TRP A 41 22.12 14.00 -3.65
CA TRP A 41 21.11 13.06 -3.14
C TRP A 41 20.93 13.15 -1.63
N GLN A 42 22.02 13.25 -0.88
CA GLN A 42 21.95 13.41 0.57
C GLN A 42 21.27 14.74 0.95
N THR A 43 21.57 15.82 0.23
CA THR A 43 20.89 17.11 0.44
C THR A 43 19.38 17.00 0.23
N GLU A 44 18.95 16.33 -0.84
CA GLU A 44 17.53 16.18 -1.18
C GLU A 44 16.80 15.28 -0.18
N LEU A 45 17.44 14.20 0.27
CA LEU A 45 16.93 13.36 1.36
C LEU A 45 16.75 14.18 2.64
N ASN A 46 17.73 15.00 3.01
CA ASN A 46 17.67 15.84 4.20
C ASN A 46 16.55 16.88 4.09
N GLN A 47 16.43 17.56 2.94
CA GLN A 47 15.36 18.52 2.68
C GLN A 47 13.96 17.89 2.76
N MET A 48 13.80 16.67 2.23
CA MET A 48 12.55 15.92 2.37
C MET A 48 12.24 15.63 3.84
N VAL A 49 13.23 15.15 4.61
CA VAL A 49 13.07 14.87 6.05
C VAL A 49 12.71 16.14 6.82
N GLU A 50 13.37 17.26 6.53
CA GLU A 50 13.06 18.56 7.13
C GLU A 50 11.63 19.00 6.80
N SER A 51 11.23 18.91 5.53
CA SER A 51 9.87 19.24 5.10
C SER A 51 8.82 18.36 5.80
N MET A 52 9.07 17.06 5.92
CA MET A 52 8.20 16.14 6.67
C MET A 52 8.09 16.51 8.15
N ASN A 53 9.22 16.81 8.80
CA ASN A 53 9.21 17.20 10.21
C ASN A 53 8.49 18.54 10.43
N LEU A 54 8.62 19.51 9.51
CA LEU A 54 7.86 20.77 9.55
C LEU A 54 6.35 20.52 9.41
N LEU A 55 5.93 19.58 8.55
CA LEU A 55 4.52 19.20 8.45
C LEU A 55 4.02 18.56 9.75
N LEU A 56 4.80 17.66 10.37
CA LEU A 56 4.46 17.07 11.66
C LEU A 56 4.38 18.14 12.77
N GLU A 57 5.29 19.11 12.77
CA GLU A 57 5.30 20.22 13.73
C GLU A 57 4.07 21.13 13.56
N SER A 58 3.70 21.45 12.31
CA SER A 58 2.46 22.18 12.02
C SER A 58 1.23 21.44 12.55
N LEU A 59 1.15 20.12 12.35
CA LEU A 59 0.05 19.30 12.89
C LEU A 59 0.02 19.33 14.42
N LYS A 60 1.18 19.29 15.09
CA LYS A 60 1.25 19.44 16.54
C LYS A 60 0.76 20.82 16.99
N ASN A 61 1.20 21.89 16.33
CA ASN A 61 0.87 23.28 16.70
C ASN A 61 -0.63 23.59 16.53
N HIS A 62 -1.32 22.88 15.65
CA HIS A 62 -2.78 22.94 15.49
C HIS A 62 -3.54 21.90 16.33
N GLU A 63 -2.88 21.29 17.33
CA GLU A 63 -3.46 20.29 18.24
C GLU A 63 -3.99 19.01 17.53
N PHE A 64 -3.57 18.77 16.29
CA PHE A 64 -3.87 17.53 15.55
C PHE A 64 -2.98 16.37 15.98
N LEU A 65 -1.81 16.63 16.58
CA LEU A 65 -0.95 15.59 17.17
C LEU A 65 -0.63 15.95 18.61
N ASN A 66 -0.81 14.99 19.52
CA ASN A 66 -0.28 15.13 20.86
C ASN A 66 1.25 15.05 20.86
N VAL A 67 1.88 15.53 21.95
CA VAL A 67 3.33 15.65 22.05
C VAL A 67 4.04 14.30 21.95
N ASP A 68 3.49 13.26 22.57
CA ASP A 68 4.09 11.91 22.56
C ASP A 68 4.10 11.30 21.16
N LEU A 69 2.97 11.42 20.45
CA LEU A 69 2.83 10.97 19.08
C LEU A 69 3.76 11.73 18.14
N TYR A 70 3.82 13.06 18.26
CA TYR A 70 4.76 13.88 17.50
C TYR A 70 6.21 13.42 17.69
N ASN A 71 6.64 13.23 18.95
CA ASN A 71 8.00 12.77 19.26
C ASN A 71 8.28 11.37 18.70
N GLY A 72 7.28 10.48 18.72
CA GLY A 72 7.36 9.14 18.15
C GLY A 72 7.52 9.14 16.62
N LEU A 73 6.90 10.09 15.94
CA LEU A 73 6.87 10.21 14.48
C LEU A 73 8.04 10.98 13.88
N LEU A 74 8.73 11.83 14.66
CA LEU A 74 9.87 12.61 14.19
C LEU A 74 10.94 11.76 13.51
N VAL A 75 11.44 12.27 12.39
CA VAL A 75 12.41 11.59 11.54
C VAL A 75 13.80 12.18 11.74
N ASP A 76 14.76 11.32 12.02
CA ASP A 76 16.17 11.66 12.17
C ASP A 76 16.89 11.41 10.83
N ALA A 77 17.26 12.48 10.13
CA ALA A 77 17.86 12.41 8.80
C ALA A 77 19.13 11.53 8.76
N SER A 78 19.88 11.45 9.86
CA SER A 78 21.09 10.64 9.95
C SER A 78 20.82 9.12 9.92
N LYS A 79 19.58 8.71 10.21
CA LYS A 79 19.15 7.30 10.25
C LYS A 79 18.37 6.90 9.00
N VAL A 80 17.97 7.86 8.17
CA VAL A 80 17.22 7.59 6.95
C VAL A 80 18.16 7.00 5.90
N LYS A 81 17.70 5.93 5.24
CA LYS A 81 18.35 5.38 4.05
C LYS A 81 17.42 5.49 2.87
N LEU A 82 17.97 5.86 1.72
CA LEU A 82 17.23 5.90 0.47
C LEU A 82 16.82 4.46 0.09
N PRO A 83 15.51 4.16 -0.02
CA PRO A 83 15.04 2.86 -0.47
C PRO A 83 15.54 2.52 -1.86
N TYR A 84 15.72 1.24 -2.16
CA TYR A 84 16.11 0.75 -3.49
C TYR A 84 14.96 -0.05 -4.11
N LEU A 85 14.64 0.25 -5.37
CA LEU A 85 13.75 -0.58 -6.17
C LEU A 85 14.56 -1.70 -6.82
N TYR A 86 14.12 -2.94 -6.61
CA TYR A 86 14.59 -4.13 -7.32
C TYR A 86 13.40 -4.94 -7.80
N PHE A 87 13.67 -5.95 -8.62
CA PHE A 87 12.63 -6.80 -9.20
C PHE A 87 12.88 -8.24 -8.81
N LEU A 88 11.80 -8.99 -8.62
CA LEU A 88 11.81 -10.45 -8.50
C LEU A 88 11.02 -11.08 -9.64
N PRO A 89 11.42 -12.26 -10.14
CA PRO A 89 10.64 -12.98 -11.14
C PRO A 89 9.32 -13.47 -10.53
N ASP A 90 8.22 -13.22 -11.24
CA ASP A 90 6.91 -13.81 -10.96
C ASP A 90 6.82 -15.16 -11.69
N VAL A 91 6.76 -16.23 -10.91
CA VAL A 91 6.68 -17.61 -11.38
C VAL A 91 5.23 -18.11 -11.53
N SER A 92 4.24 -17.24 -11.35
CA SER A 92 2.82 -17.61 -11.45
C SER A 92 2.32 -17.78 -12.89
N LYS A 93 3.09 -17.32 -13.89
CA LYS A 93 2.78 -17.51 -15.31
C LYS A 93 3.71 -18.54 -15.93
N GLU A 94 3.14 -19.57 -16.54
CA GLU A 94 3.90 -20.53 -17.34
C GLU A 94 4.41 -19.86 -18.62
N ASN A 95 5.68 -20.10 -18.96
CA ASN A 95 6.33 -19.72 -20.23
C ASN A 95 6.59 -18.23 -20.47
N GLU A 96 6.35 -17.33 -19.51
CA GLU A 96 6.68 -15.90 -19.65
C GLU A 96 7.27 -15.34 -18.35
N ILE A 97 8.44 -14.68 -18.43
CA ILE A 97 8.97 -13.91 -17.29
C ILE A 97 8.09 -12.68 -17.07
N SER A 98 7.33 -12.67 -15.97
CA SER A 98 6.76 -11.46 -15.39
C SER A 98 7.63 -10.99 -14.22
N LEU A 99 7.60 -9.69 -13.91
CA LEU A 99 8.40 -9.11 -12.83
C LEU A 99 7.50 -8.49 -11.77
N VAL A 100 7.91 -8.62 -10.51
CA VAL A 100 7.29 -7.96 -9.36
C VAL A 100 8.28 -6.91 -8.83
N PRO A 101 7.90 -5.62 -8.77
CA PRO A 101 8.74 -4.60 -8.15
C PRO A 101 8.73 -4.73 -6.63
N TYR A 102 9.88 -4.48 -6.00
CA TYR A 102 10.04 -4.40 -4.55
C TYR A 102 10.89 -3.21 -4.17
N ILE A 103 10.43 -2.42 -3.20
CA ILE A 103 11.18 -1.25 -2.69
C ILE A 103 11.71 -1.57 -1.29
N THR A 104 12.97 -1.35 -0.97
CA THR A 104 13.52 -1.67 0.38
C THR A 104 13.24 -0.54 1.40
N SER A 105 12.12 -0.60 2.12
CA SER A 105 11.61 0.58 2.84
C SER A 105 11.90 0.68 4.35
N GLN A 106 12.56 -0.32 4.96
CA GLN A 106 12.70 -0.46 6.42
C GLN A 106 13.39 0.72 7.15
N HIS A 107 14.10 1.58 6.42
CA HIS A 107 14.77 2.77 6.95
C HIS A 107 14.41 4.04 6.17
N SER A 108 13.30 4.01 5.44
CA SER A 108 12.78 5.20 4.76
C SER A 108 12.30 6.25 5.77
N ALA A 109 12.23 7.50 5.34
CA ALA A 109 11.72 8.59 6.16
C ALA A 109 10.25 8.37 6.60
N THR A 110 9.45 7.73 5.75
CA THR A 110 8.02 7.52 5.97
C THR A 110 7.71 6.24 6.78
N TRP A 111 8.71 5.42 7.10
CA TRP A 111 8.54 4.14 7.80
C TRP A 111 7.79 4.26 9.13
N LYS A 112 8.15 5.24 9.97
CA LYS A 112 7.53 5.43 11.28
C LYS A 112 6.05 5.79 11.17
N ILE A 113 5.72 6.69 10.26
CA ILE A 113 4.34 7.10 9.97
C ILE A 113 3.54 5.90 9.44
N SER A 114 4.12 5.15 8.49
CA SER A 114 3.52 3.93 7.95
C SER A 114 3.22 2.91 9.03
N LYS A 115 4.20 2.63 9.89
CA LYS A 115 4.06 1.67 11.00
C LYS A 115 2.97 2.11 11.98
N TYR A 116 2.99 3.37 12.41
CA TYR A 116 2.00 3.92 13.32
C TYR A 116 0.58 3.84 12.75
N LEU A 117 0.37 4.30 11.51
CA LEU A 117 -0.92 4.23 10.85
C LEU A 117 -1.41 2.79 10.68
N ASN A 118 -0.50 1.86 10.39
CA ASN A 118 -0.85 0.45 10.29
C ASN A 118 -1.30 -0.11 11.65
N GLU A 119 -0.55 0.15 12.72
CA GLU A 119 -0.89 -0.30 14.07
C GLU A 119 -2.23 0.28 14.54
N LEU A 120 -2.53 1.53 14.17
CA LEU A 120 -3.79 2.19 14.45
C LEU A 120 -4.95 1.59 13.64
N LEU A 121 -4.80 1.48 12.31
CA LEU A 121 -5.90 1.14 11.40
C LEU A 121 -6.15 -0.36 11.30
N ARG A 122 -5.11 -1.19 11.31
CA ARG A 122 -5.22 -2.62 10.98
C ARG A 122 -6.21 -3.39 11.86
N PRO A 123 -6.21 -3.25 13.20
CA PRO A 123 -7.18 -3.96 14.04
C PRO A 123 -8.63 -3.58 13.73
N PHE A 124 -8.87 -2.30 13.43
CA PHE A 124 -10.19 -1.80 13.05
C PHE A 124 -10.61 -2.33 11.67
N VAL A 125 -9.71 -2.25 10.68
CA VAL A 125 -9.93 -2.75 9.32
C VAL A 125 -10.24 -4.24 9.33
N ASP A 126 -9.41 -5.05 9.99
CA ASP A 126 -9.59 -6.50 10.06
C ASP A 126 -10.95 -6.88 10.66
N LYS A 127 -11.40 -6.13 11.68
CA LYS A 127 -12.73 -6.33 12.29
C LYS A 127 -13.85 -6.09 11.28
N ILE A 128 -13.81 -4.99 10.52
CA ILE A 128 -14.83 -4.67 9.51
C ILE A 128 -14.81 -5.68 8.36
N LEU A 129 -13.61 -6.05 7.91
CA LEU A 129 -13.42 -6.92 6.74
C LEU A 129 -13.66 -8.41 7.03
N SER A 130 -13.71 -8.83 8.30
CA SER A 130 -13.90 -10.23 8.72
C SER A 130 -15.16 -10.93 8.17
N THR A 131 -16.10 -10.16 7.62
CA THR A 131 -17.36 -10.64 7.03
C THR A 131 -17.31 -10.82 5.51
N THR A 132 -16.28 -10.27 4.85
CA THR A 132 -16.16 -10.20 3.38
C THR A 132 -14.81 -10.69 2.86
N THR A 133 -13.88 -11.01 3.76
CA THR A 133 -12.53 -11.49 3.43
C THR A 133 -12.22 -12.75 4.23
N PHE A 134 -11.32 -13.56 3.67
CA PHE A 134 -10.75 -14.72 4.35
C PHE A 134 -9.32 -14.36 4.77
N ARG A 135 -8.92 -14.78 5.96
CA ARG A 135 -7.59 -14.48 6.50
C ARG A 135 -6.49 -15.32 5.86
N ASP A 136 -6.78 -16.60 5.65
CA ASP A 136 -5.84 -17.61 5.18
C ASP A 136 -6.58 -18.79 4.52
N GLU A 137 -5.83 -19.77 4.01
CA GLU A 137 -6.40 -20.96 3.37
C GLU A 137 -7.29 -21.78 4.30
N PRO A 138 -6.93 -22.05 5.58
CA PRO A 138 -7.83 -22.72 6.52
C PRO A 138 -9.15 -21.97 6.75
N ASP A 139 -9.12 -20.65 6.95
CA ASP A 139 -10.32 -19.84 7.14
C ASP A 139 -11.21 -19.87 5.89
N PHE A 140 -10.61 -19.79 4.68
CA PHE A 140 -11.34 -19.97 3.43
C PHE A 140 -12.05 -21.33 3.37
N MET A 141 -11.33 -22.42 3.66
CA MET A 141 -11.89 -23.77 3.62
C MET A 141 -13.01 -23.96 4.63
N TYR A 142 -12.87 -23.40 5.83
CA TYR A 142 -13.91 -23.45 6.85
C TYR A 142 -15.18 -22.70 6.41
N GLN A 143 -15.03 -21.49 5.87
CA GLN A 143 -16.16 -20.70 5.41
C GLN A 143 -16.85 -21.32 4.19
N LEU A 144 -16.07 -21.91 3.27
CA LEU A 144 -16.60 -22.66 2.13
C LEU A 144 -17.39 -23.88 2.60
N TYR A 145 -16.83 -24.66 3.55
CA TYR A 145 -17.51 -25.81 4.13
C TYR A 145 -18.84 -25.40 4.77
N ASP A 146 -18.86 -24.31 5.54
CA ASP A 146 -20.08 -23.79 6.17
C ASP A 146 -21.17 -23.45 5.15
N HIS A 147 -20.82 -22.83 4.02
CA HIS A 147 -21.77 -22.51 2.94
C HIS A 147 -22.32 -23.75 2.23
N ILE A 148 -21.52 -24.81 2.07
CA ILE A 148 -21.95 -26.07 1.45
C ILE A 148 -22.85 -26.86 2.40
N PHE A 149 -22.36 -27.12 3.61
CA PHE A 149 -22.91 -28.17 4.46
C PHE A 149 -23.79 -27.65 5.59
N THR A 150 -23.55 -26.44 6.11
CA THR A 150 -24.37 -25.88 7.19
C THR A 150 -25.50 -25.03 6.63
N LYS A 151 -25.18 -24.10 5.72
CA LYS A 151 -26.14 -23.13 5.19
C LYS A 151 -26.89 -23.62 3.96
N HIS A 152 -26.39 -24.68 3.30
CA HIS A 152 -26.95 -25.23 2.04
C HIS A 152 -27.13 -24.17 0.94
N GLU A 153 -26.23 -23.20 0.88
CA GLU A 153 -26.33 -22.07 -0.05
C GLU A 153 -25.71 -22.36 -1.42
N LEU A 154 -24.82 -23.36 -1.49
CA LEU A 154 -24.22 -23.85 -2.72
C LEU A 154 -25.05 -25.01 -3.29
N GLN A 155 -25.70 -24.76 -4.42
CA GLN A 155 -26.53 -25.73 -5.14
C GLN A 155 -25.77 -26.28 -6.34
N SER A 156 -26.26 -27.38 -6.93
CA SER A 156 -25.69 -27.95 -8.17
C SER A 156 -25.71 -26.99 -9.36
N THR A 157 -26.54 -25.94 -9.30
CA THR A 157 -26.66 -24.88 -10.31
C THR A 157 -25.79 -23.66 -10.00
N THR A 158 -25.07 -23.64 -8.88
CA THR A 158 -24.23 -22.51 -8.51
C THR A 158 -23.01 -22.41 -9.43
N LEU A 159 -22.80 -21.22 -9.99
CA LEU A 159 -21.61 -20.89 -10.77
C LEU A 159 -20.61 -20.14 -9.89
N LEU A 160 -19.36 -20.60 -9.89
CA LEU A 160 -18.26 -19.92 -9.24
C LEU A 160 -17.55 -19.01 -10.25
N CYS A 161 -17.27 -17.77 -9.84
CA CYS A 161 -16.54 -16.80 -10.65
C CYS A 161 -15.31 -16.33 -9.87
N ALA A 162 -14.16 -16.33 -10.53
CA ALA A 162 -12.93 -15.77 -9.99
C ALA A 162 -12.56 -14.52 -10.78
N ILE A 163 -12.40 -13.40 -10.07
CA ILE A 163 -11.94 -12.13 -10.63
C ILE A 163 -10.56 -11.86 -10.06
N LYS A 164 -9.56 -11.75 -10.94
CA LYS A 164 -8.19 -11.39 -10.55
C LYS A 164 -7.95 -9.92 -10.84
N ILE A 165 -7.63 -9.14 -9.81
CA ILE A 165 -7.18 -7.75 -9.97
C ILE A 165 -5.67 -7.78 -10.28
N THR A 166 -5.28 -7.19 -11.40
CA THR A 166 -3.87 -7.10 -11.83
C THR A 166 -3.32 -5.71 -11.54
N ASN A 167 -1.99 -5.60 -11.33
CA ASN A 167 -1.28 -4.34 -11.08
C ASN A 167 -1.83 -3.55 -9.88
N PHE A 168 -2.16 -4.29 -8.82
CA PHE A 168 -2.83 -3.74 -7.64
C PHE A 168 -2.10 -2.53 -7.04
N TYR A 169 -0.77 -2.62 -6.95
CA TYR A 169 0.10 -1.59 -6.35
C TYR A 169 0.37 -0.37 -7.24
N THR A 170 -0.36 -0.20 -8.34
CA THR A 170 -0.29 0.97 -9.22
C THR A 170 -1.68 1.46 -9.64
N LEU A 171 -2.74 1.03 -8.95
CA LEU A 171 -4.12 1.26 -9.40
C LEU A 171 -4.52 2.72 -9.36
N ASP A 172 -4.10 3.45 -8.32
CA ASP A 172 -4.72 4.74 -8.04
C ASP A 172 -3.77 5.82 -7.53
N THR A 173 -4.21 7.07 -7.73
CA THR A 173 -3.49 8.26 -7.26
C THR A 173 -3.50 8.35 -5.73
N HIS A 174 -2.47 8.98 -5.17
CA HIS A 174 -2.43 9.22 -3.72
C HIS A 174 -3.66 9.96 -3.20
N LYS A 175 -4.18 10.93 -3.96
CA LYS A 175 -5.39 11.67 -3.61
C LYS A 175 -6.58 10.73 -3.47
N ASN A 176 -6.85 9.89 -4.47
CA ASN A 176 -7.99 8.98 -4.42
C ASN A 176 -7.83 7.94 -3.31
N MET A 177 -6.61 7.47 -3.03
CA MET A 177 -6.35 6.57 -1.90
C MET A 177 -6.72 7.22 -0.56
N ILE A 178 -6.37 8.51 -0.36
CA ILE A 178 -6.76 9.25 0.85
C ILE A 178 -8.28 9.39 0.94
N ASP A 179 -8.94 9.73 -0.18
CA ASP A 179 -10.40 9.89 -0.23
C ASP A 179 -11.13 8.55 0.04
N ILE A 180 -10.58 7.43 -0.45
CA ILE A 180 -11.10 6.09 -0.19
C ILE A 180 -10.99 5.72 1.29
N VAL A 181 -9.85 6.02 1.93
CA VAL A 181 -9.70 5.77 3.37
C VAL A 181 -10.64 6.67 4.17
N ASP A 182 -10.82 7.93 3.77
CA ASP A 182 -11.76 8.84 4.39
C ASP A 182 -13.19 8.28 4.34
N CYS A 183 -13.68 7.92 3.15
CA CYS A 183 -14.99 7.29 2.99
C CYS A 183 -15.13 6.00 3.80
N PHE A 184 -14.09 5.17 3.86
CA PHE A 184 -14.12 3.95 4.66
C PHE A 184 -14.27 4.26 6.16
N LEU A 185 -13.53 5.25 6.67
CA LEU A 185 -13.61 5.62 8.08
C LEU A 185 -14.95 6.27 8.40
N GLU A 186 -15.44 7.20 7.58
CA GLU A 186 -16.76 7.84 7.77
C GLU A 186 -17.91 6.82 7.78
N ASP A 187 -17.85 5.81 6.92
CA ASP A 187 -18.89 4.78 6.82
C ASP A 187 -18.92 3.81 8.00
N ASN A 188 -17.81 3.64 8.74
CA ASN A 188 -17.66 2.53 9.69
C ASN A 188 -17.25 2.97 11.11
N LEU A 189 -16.77 4.19 11.30
CA LEU A 189 -16.18 4.66 12.56
C LEU A 189 -17.15 5.60 13.30
N VAL A 190 -17.87 5.06 14.28
CA VAL A 190 -18.75 5.83 15.17
C VAL A 190 -18.28 5.66 16.62
N PRO A 191 -17.85 6.73 17.32
CA PRO A 191 -17.69 8.13 16.88
C PRO A 191 -16.50 8.32 15.91
N ASN A 192 -16.45 9.43 15.14
CA ASN A 192 -15.43 9.79 14.11
C ASN A 192 -13.97 9.93 14.60
N LYS A 193 -13.52 9.04 15.49
CA LYS A 193 -12.17 8.95 16.01
C LYS A 193 -11.83 7.49 16.28
N LEU A 194 -10.60 7.12 15.99
CA LEU A 194 -10.05 5.83 16.35
C LEU A 194 -9.09 6.06 17.51
N GLU A 195 -9.41 5.49 18.66
CA GLU A 195 -8.77 5.82 19.94
C GLU A 195 -8.90 7.33 20.26
N GLN A 196 -7.81 8.09 20.11
CA GLN A 196 -7.77 9.55 20.29
C GLN A 196 -7.38 10.29 19.00
N VAL A 197 -7.41 9.60 17.86
CA VAL A 197 -6.97 10.13 16.56
C VAL A 197 -8.20 10.38 15.70
N THR A 198 -8.39 11.62 15.27
CA THR A 198 -9.52 11.97 14.38
C THR A 198 -9.26 11.46 12.96
N ILE A 199 -10.32 11.31 12.17
CA ILE A 199 -10.21 10.98 10.74
C ILE A 199 -9.32 12.01 10.02
N GLN A 200 -9.45 13.30 10.35
CA GLN A 200 -8.62 14.36 9.76
C GLN A 200 -7.13 14.17 10.06
N ASN A 201 -6.76 13.74 11.28
CA ASN A 201 -5.36 13.48 11.63
C ASN A 201 -4.82 12.29 10.83
N ILE A 202 -5.63 11.24 10.66
CA ILE A 202 -5.28 10.08 9.83
C ILE A 202 -5.03 10.52 8.38
N LYS A 203 -5.91 11.35 7.80
CA LYS A 203 -5.74 11.89 6.43
C LYS A 203 -4.46 12.70 6.29
N ASN A 204 -4.16 13.57 7.26
CA ASN A 204 -2.96 14.39 7.23
C ASN A 204 -1.69 13.53 7.29
N LEU A 205 -1.66 12.50 8.15
CA LEU A 205 -0.54 11.57 8.23
C LEU A 205 -0.42 10.69 6.97
N LEU A 206 -1.53 10.25 6.39
CA LEU A 206 -1.56 9.53 5.11
C LEU A 206 -1.01 10.39 3.98
N HIS A 207 -1.34 11.67 3.94
CA HIS A 207 -0.80 12.61 2.98
C HIS A 207 0.73 12.70 3.11
N ILE A 208 1.26 12.86 4.32
CA ILE A 208 2.72 12.85 4.55
C ILE A 208 3.33 11.52 4.12
N PHE A 209 2.71 10.39 4.49
CA PHE A 209 3.19 9.06 4.11
C PHE A 209 3.26 8.87 2.60
N LEU A 210 2.17 9.12 1.86
CA LEU A 210 2.08 8.80 0.43
C LEU A 210 2.99 9.71 -0.42
N TYR A 211 2.99 11.02 -0.15
CA TYR A 211 3.69 12.00 -0.99
C TYR A 211 5.20 12.10 -0.75
N ASN A 212 5.74 11.45 0.29
CA ASN A 212 7.17 11.49 0.62
C ASN A 212 7.88 10.13 0.42
N ASN A 213 7.32 9.27 -0.43
CA ASN A 213 7.96 8.00 -0.80
C ASN A 213 8.91 8.18 -1.98
N ILE A 214 10.19 8.33 -1.68
CA ILE A 214 11.26 8.35 -2.69
C ILE A 214 12.08 7.05 -2.66
N PHE A 215 12.65 6.68 -3.80
CA PHE A 215 13.49 5.50 -3.93
C PHE A 215 14.49 5.62 -5.09
N TYR A 216 15.52 4.79 -5.06
CA TYR A 216 16.60 4.74 -6.03
C TYR A 216 16.42 3.58 -7.02
N TYR A 217 16.65 3.82 -8.31
CA TYR A 217 16.76 2.79 -9.35
C TYR A 217 17.63 3.27 -10.52
N LYS A 218 18.58 2.43 -10.97
CA LYS A 218 19.43 2.65 -12.18
C LYS A 218 19.83 4.14 -12.37
N ASP A 219 20.60 4.67 -11.42
CA ASP A 219 21.14 6.04 -11.42
C ASP A 219 20.10 7.17 -11.33
N HIS A 220 18.87 6.89 -10.92
CA HIS A 220 17.82 7.90 -10.76
C HIS A 220 17.12 7.76 -9.41
N ILE A 221 16.70 8.88 -8.85
CA ILE A 221 15.77 8.95 -7.73
C ILE A 221 14.39 9.17 -8.30
N TYR A 222 13.44 8.35 -7.86
CA TYR A 222 12.04 8.40 -8.22
C TYR A 222 11.20 8.73 -7.00
N THR A 223 10.00 9.22 -7.27
CA THR A 223 8.89 9.23 -6.32
C THR A 223 7.75 8.38 -6.87
N LEU A 224 6.95 7.80 -5.97
CA LEU A 224 5.67 7.22 -6.33
C LEU A 224 4.67 8.33 -6.60
N THR A 225 3.90 8.18 -7.67
CA THR A 225 2.73 9.03 -7.98
C THR A 225 1.41 8.33 -7.68
N LYS A 226 1.48 7.01 -7.47
CA LYS A 226 0.34 6.12 -7.26
C LYS A 226 0.67 5.12 -6.16
N ASP A 227 -0.37 4.81 -5.39
CA ASP A 227 -0.35 3.84 -4.29
C ASP A 227 0.82 4.04 -3.29
N SER A 228 1.28 2.96 -2.69
CA SER A 228 2.27 2.92 -1.62
C SER A 228 3.32 1.83 -1.90
N PRO A 229 4.56 1.97 -1.41
CA PRO A 229 5.59 0.96 -1.62
C PRO A 229 5.19 -0.38 -0.97
N ASN A 230 5.11 -1.46 -1.74
CA ASN A 230 4.60 -2.77 -1.33
C ASN A 230 5.27 -3.45 -0.11
N THR A 231 6.38 -2.91 0.39
CA THR A 231 7.08 -3.41 1.58
C THR A 231 6.84 -2.57 2.83
N MET A 232 6.04 -1.50 2.71
CA MET A 232 5.70 -0.64 3.83
C MET A 232 4.64 -1.30 4.71
N PRO A 233 4.69 -1.12 6.05
CA PRO A 233 3.73 -1.73 6.97
C PRO A 233 2.28 -1.42 6.63
N LEU A 234 2.00 -0.21 6.14
CA LEU A 234 0.65 0.27 5.85
C LEU A 234 0.08 -0.22 4.51
N SER A 235 0.91 -0.71 3.59
CA SER A 235 0.48 -1.00 2.21
C SER A 235 -0.63 -2.04 2.13
N ASP A 236 -0.53 -3.13 2.87
CA ASP A 236 -1.58 -4.17 2.89
C ASP A 236 -2.90 -3.63 3.46
N THR A 237 -2.81 -2.77 4.49
CA THR A 237 -3.99 -2.17 5.12
C THR A 237 -4.71 -1.23 4.15
N LEU A 238 -3.97 -0.39 3.41
CA LEU A 238 -4.55 0.45 2.36
C LEU A 238 -5.15 -0.38 1.24
N SER A 239 -4.45 -1.44 0.83
CA SER A 239 -4.91 -2.39 -0.18
C SER A 239 -6.26 -3.00 0.20
N ASN A 240 -6.38 -3.46 1.43
CA ASN A 240 -7.60 -4.06 1.97
C ASN A 240 -8.76 -3.06 2.01
N ILE A 241 -8.52 -1.82 2.47
CA ILE A 241 -9.52 -0.76 2.46
C ILE A 241 -9.99 -0.46 1.03
N TYR A 242 -9.04 -0.32 0.09
CA TYR A 242 -9.34 -0.05 -1.31
C TYR A 242 -10.23 -1.12 -1.91
N VAL A 243 -9.85 -2.39 -1.78
CA VAL A 243 -10.64 -3.53 -2.30
C VAL A 243 -12.03 -3.54 -1.67
N PHE A 244 -12.13 -3.32 -0.37
CA PHE A 244 -13.43 -3.31 0.32
C PHE A 244 -14.35 -2.20 -0.22
N VAL A 245 -13.85 -0.97 -0.35
CA VAL A 245 -14.64 0.16 -0.86
C VAL A 245 -15.02 -0.07 -2.33
N TRP A 246 -14.06 -0.51 -3.16
CA TRP A 246 -14.30 -0.86 -4.55
C TRP A 246 -15.37 -1.96 -4.68
N GLN A 247 -15.26 -3.05 -3.91
CA GLN A 247 -16.27 -4.10 -3.87
C GLN A 247 -17.62 -3.53 -3.46
N LYS A 248 -17.71 -2.81 -2.34
CA LYS A 248 -18.96 -2.23 -1.84
C LYS A 248 -19.66 -1.36 -2.91
N GLN A 249 -18.91 -0.57 -3.66
CA GLN A 249 -19.44 0.26 -4.74
C GLN A 249 -19.96 -0.58 -5.93
N ASN A 250 -19.18 -1.57 -6.40
CA ASN A 250 -19.58 -2.44 -7.50
C ASN A 250 -20.73 -3.39 -7.12
N LEU A 251 -20.84 -3.78 -5.86
CA LEU A 251 -21.93 -4.63 -5.38
C LEU A 251 -23.24 -3.88 -5.19
N LYS A 252 -23.22 -2.54 -5.05
CA LYS A 252 -24.45 -1.73 -5.05
C LYS A 252 -25.10 -1.68 -6.43
N THR A 253 -24.32 -1.80 -7.50
CA THR A 253 -24.81 -1.76 -8.89
C THR A 253 -25.17 -3.14 -9.43
N ALA A 254 -24.64 -4.22 -8.84
CA ALA A 254 -25.06 -5.59 -9.12
C ALA A 254 -26.49 -5.83 -8.61
N THR A 255 -27.45 -6.01 -9.52
CA THR A 255 -28.85 -6.35 -9.18
C THR A 255 -28.93 -7.58 -8.26
N ALA A 256 -29.90 -7.57 -7.34
CA ALA A 256 -30.15 -8.49 -6.20
C ALA A 256 -30.15 -10.02 -6.45
N LYS A 257 -29.84 -10.50 -7.68
CA LYS A 257 -29.77 -11.92 -8.02
C LYS A 257 -28.38 -12.54 -7.89
N GLN A 258 -27.34 -11.74 -7.68
CA GLN A 258 -25.98 -12.25 -7.49
C GLN A 258 -25.71 -12.36 -5.98
N ARG A 259 -25.73 -13.59 -5.46
CA ARG A 259 -25.29 -13.89 -4.09
C ARG A 259 -23.77 -13.89 -4.08
N ILE A 260 -23.17 -12.77 -3.70
CA ILE A 260 -21.75 -12.72 -3.37
C ILE A 260 -21.61 -13.23 -1.93
N PHE A 261 -20.62 -14.10 -1.68
CA PHE A 261 -20.26 -14.58 -0.36
C PHE A 261 -20.23 -13.42 0.65
N ARG A 262 -21.27 -13.34 1.46
CA ARG A 262 -21.40 -12.43 2.59
C ARG A 262 -21.82 -13.31 3.76
N LYS A 263 -21.10 -13.23 4.87
CA LYS A 263 -21.45 -13.99 6.09
C LYS A 263 -22.88 -13.74 6.53
#